data_AF-A0AAE2CN93-F1
#
_entry.id   AF-A0AAE2CN93-F1
#
_cell.length_a   1.000
_cell.length_b   1.000
_cell.length_c   1.000
_cell.angle_alpha   90.00
_cell.angle_beta   90.00
_cell.angle_gamma   90.00
#
_symmetry.space_group_name_H-M   'P 1'
#
loop_
_entity.id
_entity.type
_entity.pdbx_description
1 polymer ?
#
loop_
_entity_poly.entity_id
_entity_poly.type
_entity_poly.pdbx_seq_one_letter_code
_entity_poly.pdbx_strand_id
1 'polypeptide(L)'
;MSLKSLNPPSCFSLPLSTWWRTDDGIFDEEKRDFHKDFIIRAEMSVLFDVVLAANYLNIKGLLDLVCQEIADRMQNKSVRWVRKIFGIDNEFTLEEEEHIKNEHALAWKGVESDDKN
;
A
#
# COMPACT_ATOMS: atom_id res chain seq x y z
N MET A 1 -25.01 -30.82 -37.30
CA MET A 1 -24.36 -29.55 -36.92
C MET A 1 -23.13 -29.89 -36.09
N SER A 2 -21.95 -29.78 -36.70
CA SER A 2 -20.67 -30.27 -36.17
C SER A 2 -20.22 -29.49 -34.95
N LEU A 3 -19.90 -30.23 -33.88
CA LEU A 3 -18.91 -29.83 -32.89
C LEU A 3 -17.59 -29.59 -33.63
N LYS A 4 -17.23 -28.33 -33.84
CA LYS A 4 -15.89 -27.98 -34.32
C LYS A 4 -14.92 -28.29 -33.19
N SER A 5 -14.18 -29.39 -33.34
CA SER A 5 -12.97 -29.67 -32.60
C SER A 5 -11.99 -28.52 -32.80
N LEU A 6 -11.92 -27.59 -31.86
CA LEU A 6 -10.81 -26.66 -31.77
C LEU A 6 -9.65 -27.45 -31.17
N ASN A 7 -8.80 -27.98 -32.04
CA ASN A 7 -7.49 -28.49 -31.66
C ASN A 7 -6.75 -27.38 -30.91
N PRO A 8 -6.24 -27.62 -29.70
CA PRO A 8 -5.38 -26.66 -29.05
C PRO A 8 -4.13 -26.43 -29.91
N PRO A 9 -3.62 -25.18 -30.03
CA PRO A 9 -2.37 -24.94 -30.74
C PRO A 9 -1.27 -25.78 -30.09
N SER A 10 -0.36 -26.30 -30.92
CA SER A 10 0.71 -27.23 -30.55
C SER A 10 1.69 -26.63 -29.53
N CYS A 11 1.31 -26.56 -28.26
CA CYS A 11 2.16 -26.05 -27.17
C CYS A 11 2.56 -27.14 -26.15
N PHE A 12 2.42 -28.42 -26.50
CA PHE A 12 2.74 -29.56 -25.64
C PHE A 12 4.23 -29.96 -25.61
N SER A 13 5.14 -29.10 -26.07
CA SER A 13 6.60 -29.36 -26.02
C SER A 13 7.37 -28.49 -25.03
N LEU A 14 6.72 -27.56 -24.33
CA LEU A 14 7.35 -26.73 -23.30
C LEU A 14 7.14 -27.35 -21.91
N PRO A 15 8.13 -27.25 -21.00
CA PRO A 15 8.06 -27.84 -19.67
C PRO A 15 6.83 -27.32 -18.90
N LEU A 16 6.28 -28.15 -18.00
CA LEU A 16 5.18 -27.77 -17.10
C LEU A 16 5.44 -26.43 -16.37
N SER A 17 6.71 -26.03 -16.22
CA SER A 17 7.13 -24.74 -15.67
C SER A 17 6.77 -23.50 -16.49
N THR A 18 6.20 -23.68 -17.67
CA THR A 18 5.79 -22.59 -18.57
C THR A 18 4.27 -22.40 -18.61
N TRP A 19 3.50 -23.21 -17.87
CA TRP A 19 2.03 -23.19 -17.85
C TRP A 19 1.41 -22.35 -16.72
N TRP A 20 2.23 -21.62 -15.94
CA TRP A 20 1.78 -20.65 -14.93
C TRP A 20 2.36 -19.24 -15.14
N ARG A 21 2.78 -18.90 -16.37
CA ARG A 21 2.78 -17.48 -16.73
C ARG A 21 1.33 -17.09 -16.96
N THR A 22 0.63 -16.73 -15.90
CA THR A 22 -0.45 -15.76 -16.03
C THR A 22 0.19 -14.52 -16.63
N ASP A 23 -0.28 -14.11 -17.81
CA ASP A 23 -0.03 -12.77 -18.31
C ASP A 23 -0.69 -11.80 -17.30
N ASP A 24 0.07 -11.42 -16.28
CA ASP A 24 -0.34 -10.49 -15.23
C ASP A 24 -0.53 -9.05 -15.77
N GLY A 25 -0.20 -8.81 -17.04
CA GLY A 25 -0.15 -7.48 -17.65
C GLY A 25 -1.48 -6.85 -18.06
N ILE A 26 -2.61 -7.58 -18.06
CA ILE A 26 -3.95 -6.99 -18.30
C ILE A 26 -4.59 -6.52 -16.98
N PHE A 27 -4.24 -7.13 -15.85
CA PHE A 27 -4.72 -6.72 -14.53
C PHE A 27 -4.14 -5.38 -14.06
N ASP A 28 -3.13 -4.81 -14.73
CA ASP A 28 -2.40 -3.64 -14.24
C ASP A 28 -3.07 -2.28 -14.55
N GLU A 29 -3.81 -2.11 -15.65
CA GLU A 29 -4.50 -0.83 -15.92
C GLU A 29 -5.75 -0.64 -15.06
N GLU A 30 -6.67 -1.62 -15.07
CA GLU A 30 -7.90 -1.53 -14.27
C GLU A 30 -7.61 -1.50 -12.76
N LYS A 31 -6.58 -2.23 -12.30
CA LYS A 31 -6.09 -2.17 -10.91
C LYS A 31 -5.49 -0.81 -10.57
N ARG A 32 -4.78 -0.15 -11.50
CA ARG A 32 -4.24 1.21 -11.29
C ARG A 32 -5.35 2.26 -11.22
N ASP A 33 -6.40 2.12 -12.01
CA ASP A 33 -7.52 3.07 -11.99
C ASP A 33 -8.36 2.91 -10.72
N PHE A 34 -8.63 1.68 -10.29
CA PHE A 34 -9.22 1.42 -8.98
C PHE A 34 -8.36 1.99 -7.83
N HIS A 35 -7.05 1.79 -7.88
CA HIS A 35 -6.11 2.36 -6.89
C HIS A 35 -6.18 3.90 -6.87
N LYS A 36 -6.21 4.55 -8.03
CA LYS A 36 -6.26 6.02 -8.12
C LYS A 36 -7.57 6.61 -7.63
N ASP A 37 -8.70 5.98 -7.93
CA ASP A 37 -9.99 6.58 -7.59
C ASP A 37 -10.48 6.20 -6.20
N PHE A 38 -10.26 4.95 -5.77
CA PHE A 38 -10.75 4.48 -4.48
C PHE A 38 -9.74 4.72 -3.37
N ILE A 39 -8.47 4.35 -3.60
CA ILE A 39 -7.46 4.38 -2.54
C ILE A 39 -6.91 5.82 -2.37
N ILE A 40 -6.47 6.50 -3.43
CA ILE A 40 -5.88 7.86 -3.34
C ILE A 40 -6.87 8.91 -2.80
N ARG A 41 -8.17 8.80 -3.10
CA ARG A 41 -9.17 9.78 -2.67
C ARG A 41 -9.78 9.50 -1.31
N ALA A 42 -9.59 8.30 -0.76
CA ALA A 42 -10.13 7.94 0.55
C ALA A 42 -9.42 8.69 1.68
N GLU A 43 -10.19 9.01 2.73
CA GLU A 43 -9.66 9.52 3.99
C GLU A 43 -8.83 8.44 4.72
N MET A 44 -7.85 8.83 5.53
CA MET A 44 -7.01 7.90 6.30
C MET A 44 -7.84 7.00 7.24
N SER A 45 -8.92 7.52 7.82
CA SER A 45 -9.86 6.76 8.66
C SER A 45 -10.47 5.58 7.89
N VAL A 46 -10.96 5.83 6.68
CA VAL A 46 -11.53 4.80 5.80
C VAL A 46 -10.48 3.78 5.39
N LEU A 47 -9.24 4.19 5.12
CA LEU A 47 -8.17 3.25 4.78
C LEU A 47 -7.89 2.26 5.92
N PHE A 48 -7.92 2.70 7.19
CA PHE A 48 -7.75 1.81 8.33
C PHE A 48 -8.88 0.78 8.43
N ASP A 49 -10.13 1.20 8.20
CA ASP A 49 -11.28 0.28 8.17
C ASP A 49 -11.15 -0.76 7.04
N VAL A 50 -10.66 -0.33 5.87
CA VAL A 50 -10.41 -1.22 4.72
C VAL A 50 -9.29 -2.22 5.04
N VAL A 51 -8.22 -1.81 5.71
CA VAL A 51 -7.16 -2.73 6.18
C VAL A 51 -7.74 -3.81 7.10
N LEU A 52 -8.57 -3.42 8.07
CA LEU A 52 -9.22 -4.35 8.99
C LEU A 52 -10.15 -5.32 8.26
N ALA A 53 -10.95 -4.83 7.31
CA ALA A 53 -11.84 -5.65 6.50
C ALA A 53 -11.05 -6.62 5.59
N ALA A 54 -9.99 -6.15 4.95
CA ALA A 54 -9.13 -6.97 4.09
C ALA A 54 -8.42 -8.07 4.88
N ASN A 55 -7.95 -7.76 6.09
CA ASN A 55 -7.36 -8.74 7.00
C ASN A 55 -8.41 -9.77 7.47
N TYR A 56 -9.62 -9.34 7.83
CA TYR A 56 -10.71 -10.23 8.23
C TYR A 56 -11.14 -11.19 7.11
N LEU A 57 -11.21 -10.70 5.87
CA LEU A 57 -11.57 -11.49 4.69
C LEU A 57 -10.38 -12.27 4.09
N ASN A 58 -9.16 -12.10 4.64
CA ASN A 58 -7.91 -12.72 4.19
C ASN A 58 -7.57 -12.47 2.70
N ILE A 59 -7.82 -11.25 2.22
CA ILE A 59 -7.52 -10.83 0.84
C ILE A 59 -6.14 -10.15 0.82
N LYS A 60 -5.08 -10.95 0.67
CA LYS A 60 -3.68 -10.48 0.73
C LYS A 60 -3.37 -9.36 -0.26
N GLY A 61 -3.83 -9.49 -1.50
CA GLY A 61 -3.56 -8.49 -2.54
C GLY A 61 -4.16 -7.11 -2.22
N LEU A 62 -5.32 -7.06 -1.56
CA LEU A 62 -5.93 -5.79 -1.14
C LEU A 62 -5.21 -5.23 0.08
N LEU A 63 -4.84 -6.09 1.04
CA LEU A 63 -4.10 -5.70 2.22
C LEU A 63 -2.77 -5.04 1.85
N ASP A 64 -2.00 -5.67 0.96
CA ASP A 64 -0.69 -5.17 0.53
C ASP A 64 -0.81 -3.80 -0.16
N LEU A 65 -1.81 -3.61 -1.03
CA LEU A 65 -2.04 -2.35 -1.75
C LEU A 65 -2.40 -1.19 -0.82
N VAL A 66 -3.29 -1.45 0.15
CA VAL A 66 -3.73 -0.40 1.09
C VAL A 66 -2.60 -0.04 2.06
N CYS A 67 -1.83 -1.04 2.51
CA CYS A 67 -0.64 -0.80 3.34
C CYS A 67 0.43 0.01 2.59
N GLN A 68 0.63 -0.25 1.29
CA GLN A 68 1.54 0.55 0.45
C GLN A 68 1.10 2.00 0.36
N GLU A 69 -0.18 2.26 0.09
CA GLU A 69 -0.70 3.64 0.05
C GLU A 69 -0.52 4.37 1.39
N ILE A 70 -0.86 3.70 2.51
CA ILE A 70 -0.68 4.29 3.84
C ILE A 70 0.80 4.64 4.06
N ALA A 71 1.72 3.77 3.67
CA ALA A 71 3.16 4.01 3.78
C ALA A 71 3.61 5.19 2.91
N ASP A 72 3.13 5.28 1.67
CA ASP A 72 3.45 6.38 0.74
C ASP A 72 2.94 7.73 1.28
N ARG A 73 1.77 7.76 1.91
CA ARG A 73 1.22 8.97 2.55
C ARG A 73 1.96 9.38 3.81
N MET A 74 2.46 8.41 4.56
CA MET A 74 3.27 8.65 5.75
C MET A 74 4.70 9.06 5.41
N GLN A 75 5.16 8.77 4.19
CA GLN A 75 6.50 9.11 3.77
C GLN A 75 6.72 10.63 3.84
N ASN A 76 7.84 11.04 4.45
CA ASN A 76 8.26 12.43 4.62
C ASN A 76 7.36 13.30 5.52
N LYS A 77 6.35 12.72 6.20
CA LYS A 77 5.52 13.43 7.18
C LYS A 77 6.22 13.58 8.53
N SER A 78 5.90 14.66 9.24
CA SER A 78 6.45 14.91 10.57
C SER A 78 5.89 13.93 11.61
N VAL A 79 6.69 13.65 12.65
CA VAL A 79 6.28 12.81 13.78
C VAL A 79 4.99 13.33 14.43
N ARG A 80 4.83 14.66 14.46
CA ARG A 80 3.64 15.33 14.98
C ARG A 80 2.41 15.05 14.11
N TRP A 81 2.55 15.12 12.79
CA TRP A 81 1.47 14.77 11.86
C TRP A 81 1.05 13.31 12.02
N VAL A 82 2.03 12.40 12.10
CA VAL A 82 1.78 10.96 12.33
C VAL A 82 0.99 10.76 13.62
N ARG A 83 1.43 11.34 14.75
CA ARG A 83 0.70 11.25 16.02
C ARG A 83 -0.75 11.72 15.91
N LYS A 84 -0.99 12.84 15.21
CA LYS A 84 -2.35 13.36 15.00
C LYS A 84 -3.24 12.39 14.21
N ILE A 85 -2.72 11.77 13.15
CA ILE A 85 -3.47 10.86 12.29
C ILE A 85 -3.79 9.55 13.02
N PHE A 86 -2.86 9.05 13.84
CA PHE A 86 -3.08 7.85 14.65
C PHE A 86 -3.83 8.11 15.97
N GLY A 87 -4.17 9.37 16.28
CA GLY A 87 -4.84 9.73 17.52
C GLY A 87 -4.01 9.45 18.77
N ILE A 88 -2.68 9.56 18.65
CA ILE A 88 -1.71 9.31 19.74
C ILE A 88 -1.39 10.64 20.43
N ASP A 89 -1.63 10.70 21.73
CA ASP A 89 -1.26 11.84 22.55
C ASP A 89 0.26 11.92 22.76
N ASN A 90 0.79 13.14 22.87
CA ASN A 90 2.21 13.35 23.18
C ASN A 90 2.44 13.28 24.69
N GLU A 91 3.06 12.19 25.15
CA GLU A 91 3.45 12.01 26.55
C GLU A 91 4.91 12.44 26.82
N PHE A 92 5.66 12.86 25.80
CA PHE A 92 7.07 13.22 25.95
C PHE A 92 7.25 14.66 26.44
N THR A 93 8.22 14.85 27.33
CA THR A 93 8.70 16.18 27.70
C THR A 93 9.62 16.75 26.62
N LEU A 94 9.78 18.08 26.60
CA LEU A 94 10.63 18.76 25.60
C LEU A 94 12.09 18.25 25.62
N GLU A 95 12.63 17.96 26.80
CA GLU A 95 14.00 17.45 26.96
C GLU A 95 14.13 16.03 26.40
N GLU A 96 13.13 15.17 26.61
CA GLU A 96 13.11 13.82 26.06
C GLU A 96 12.92 13.82 24.54
N GLU A 97 12.10 14.72 24.00
CA GLU A 97 11.95 14.88 22.55
C GLU A 97 13.25 15.33 21.88
N GLU A 98 14.00 16.24 22.51
CA GLU A 98 15.32 16.65 22.03
C GLU A 98 16.35 15.51 22.12
N HIS A 99 16.31 14.71 23.18
CA HIS A 99 17.15 13.52 23.29
C HIS A 99 16.86 12.52 22.17
N ILE A 100 15.58 12.20 21.93
CA ILE A 100 15.14 11.29 20.87
C ILE A 100 15.51 11.85 19.48
N LYS A 101 15.41 13.17 19.29
CA LYS A 101 15.84 13.85 18.05
C LYS A 101 17.34 13.68 17.80
N ASN A 102 18.15 13.83 18.84
CA ASN A 102 19.60 13.69 18.76
C ASN A 102 20.03 12.24 18.51
N GLU A 103 19.39 11.27 19.16
CA GLU A 103 19.67 9.84 18.99
C GLU A 103 19.24 9.33 17.60
N HIS A 104 18.12 9.83 17.08
CA HIS A 104 17.57 9.41 15.79
C HIS A 104 17.72 10.48 14.70
N ALA A 105 18.84 11.19 14.66
CA ALA A 105 19.09 12.29 13.72
C ALA A 105 18.86 11.91 12.24
N LEU A 106 19.07 10.64 11.86
CA LEU A 106 18.80 10.13 10.50
C LEU A 106 17.32 10.11 10.13
N ALA A 107 16.42 9.93 11.10
CA ALA A 107 14.97 9.89 10.89
C ALA A 107 14.37 11.27 10.58
N TRP A 108 15.11 12.35 10.86
CA TRP A 108 14.68 13.74 10.62
C TRP A 108 15.15 14.29 9.27
N LYS A 109 15.94 13.53 8.51
CA LYS A 109 16.45 13.97 7.21
C LYS A 109 15.38 13.84 6.13
N GLY A 110 14.94 14.97 5.56
CA GLY A 110 13.95 15.00 4.47
C GLY A 110 12.48 15.07 4.92
N VAL A 111 12.24 15.32 6.20
CA VAL A 111 10.89 15.50 6.77
C VAL A 111 10.38 16.92 6.49
N GLU A 112 9.12 17.06 6.06
CA GLU A 112 8.46 18.36 5.89
C GLU A 112 8.38 19.13 7.22
N SER A 113 8.73 20.42 7.21
CA SER A 113 8.60 21.28 8.38
C SER A 113 7.15 21.69 8.61
N ASP A 114 6.71 21.66 9.87
CA ASP A 114 5.32 21.94 10.28
C ASP A 114 4.86 23.40 10.03
N ASP A 115 5.72 24.27 9.51
CA ASP A 115 5.51 25.74 9.40
C ASP A 115 4.56 26.18 8.26
N LYS A 116 4.04 25.27 7.43
CA LYS A 116 3.25 25.61 6.22
C LYS A 116 1.79 25.13 6.22
N ASN A 117 1.18 24.88 7.38
CA ASN A 117 -0.25 24.56 7.43
C ASN A 117 -1.03 25.36 8.47
#